data_AF-A0A0C5G3B2-F1
#
_entry.id   AF-A0A0C5G3B2-F1
#
_cell.length_a   1.000
_cell.length_b   1.000
_cell.length_c   1.000
_cell.angle_alpha   90.00
_cell.angle_beta   90.00
_cell.angle_gamma   90.00
#
_symmetry.space_group_name_H-M   'P 1'
#
loop_
_entity.id
_entity.type
_entity.pdbx_description
1 polymer ?
#
loop_
_entity_poly.entity_id
_entity_poly.type
_entity_poly.pdbx_seq_one_letter_code
_entity_poly.pdbx_strand_id
1 'polypeptide(L)'
;MARITRETGNESIQEIEIFDVDLSEADKAAFRSAPERFAEDFLESEGFTVNRVVVERRLQDGDGTDTDPGFCDRPLKLVHAKVGSLASTWIWMCPHPI
;
A
#
# COMPACT_ATOMS: atom_id res chain seq x y z
N MET A 1 24.77 2.68 -11.08
CA MET A 1 24.13 1.48 -11.65
C MET A 1 23.18 0.93 -10.60
N ALA A 2 21.88 0.87 -10.87
CA ALA A 2 20.92 0.20 -9.99
C ALA A 2 21.05 -1.31 -10.19
N ARG A 3 21.19 -2.08 -9.10
CA ARG A 3 21.25 -3.54 -9.13
C ARG A 3 19.93 -4.07 -8.61
N ILE A 4 19.25 -4.88 -9.43
CA ILE A 4 18.06 -5.60 -8.98
C ILE A 4 18.55 -6.87 -8.28
N THR A 5 18.33 -6.95 -6.98
CA THR A 5 18.58 -8.18 -6.21
C THR A 5 17.27 -8.93 -6.11
N ARG A 6 17.19 -10.11 -6.73
CA ARG A 6 16.04 -11.00 -6.61
C ARG A 6 16.31 -11.94 -5.45
N GLU A 7 15.72 -11.66 -4.28
CA GLU A 7 15.79 -12.57 -3.15
C GLU A 7 14.77 -13.70 -3.37
N THR A 8 15.21 -14.79 -3.99
CA THR A 8 14.50 -16.08 -3.98
C THR A 8 14.88 -16.88 -2.74
N GLY A 9 14.76 -16.25 -1.56
CA GLY A 9 14.69 -17.00 -0.32
C GLY A 9 13.38 -17.77 -0.34
N ASN A 10 13.44 -19.10 -0.17
CA ASN A 10 12.26 -19.96 -0.08
C ASN A 10 11.60 -19.76 1.30
N GLU A 11 11.29 -18.52 1.65
CA GLU A 11 10.51 -18.18 2.83
C GLU A 11 9.05 -18.22 2.41
N SER A 12 8.35 -19.26 2.85
CA SER A 12 6.92 -19.38 2.67
C SER A 12 6.24 -18.13 3.21
N ILE A 13 5.31 -17.55 2.44
CA ILE A 13 4.36 -16.60 3.01
C ILE A 13 3.63 -17.33 4.13
N GLN A 14 3.84 -16.88 5.37
CA GLN A 14 3.27 -17.54 6.55
C GLN A 14 1.82 -17.10 6.74
N GLU A 15 1.52 -15.84 6.45
CA GLU A 15 0.22 -15.24 6.65
C GLU A 15 -0.01 -14.11 5.66
N ILE A 16 -1.24 -14.03 5.15
CA ILE A 16 -1.75 -12.91 4.36
C ILE A 16 -3.00 -12.39 5.07
N GLU A 17 -2.96 -11.14 5.51
CA GLU A 17 -4.13 -10.45 6.05
C GLU A 17 -4.57 -9.39 5.03
N ILE A 18 -5.88 -9.29 4.79
CA ILE A 18 -6.45 -8.33 3.84
C ILE A 18 -7.47 -7.48 4.59
N PHE A 19 -7.28 -6.16 4.52
CA PHE A 19 -8.13 -5.18 5.17
C PHE A 19 -8.80 -4.29 4.13
N ASP A 20 -10.03 -3.89 4.41
CA ASP A 20 -10.72 -2.80 3.74
C ASP A 20 -10.48 -1.51 4.51
N VAL A 21 -9.93 -0.50 3.85
CA VAL A 21 -9.60 0.80 4.44
C VAL A 21 -10.41 1.88 3.74
N ASP A 22 -11.37 2.44 4.47
CA ASP A 22 -12.13 3.60 4.04
C ASP A 22 -11.47 4.88 4.56
N LEU A 23 -10.88 5.65 3.65
CA LEU A 23 -10.30 6.96 3.97
C LEU A 23 -11.34 8.06 3.81
N SER A 24 -11.34 9.01 4.75
CA SER A 24 -12.11 10.24 4.60
C SER A 24 -11.57 11.09 3.45
N GLU A 25 -12.35 12.03 2.90
CA GLU A 25 -11.87 12.92 1.83
C GLU A 25 -10.62 13.73 2.23
N ALA A 26 -10.50 14.09 3.51
CA ALA A 26 -9.31 14.77 4.03
C ALA A 26 -8.09 13.84 4.01
N ASP A 27 -8.27 12.58 4.42
CA ASP A 27 -7.21 11.57 4.40
C ASP A 27 -6.81 11.19 2.98
N LYS A 28 -7.77 11.13 2.04
CA LYS A 28 -7.48 10.94 0.61
C LYS A 28 -6.61 12.06 0.05
N ALA A 29 -6.88 13.31 0.43
CA ALA A 29 -6.07 14.44 0.00
C ALA A 29 -4.64 14.37 0.59
N ALA A 30 -4.52 14.01 1.88
CA ALA A 30 -3.22 13.78 2.51
C ALA A 30 -2.46 12.64 1.85
N PHE A 31 -3.12 11.50 1.59
CA PHE A 31 -2.57 10.35 0.90
C PHE A 31 -2.02 10.74 -0.48
N ARG A 32 -2.79 11.46 -1.30
CA ARG A 32 -2.34 11.90 -2.64
C ARG A 32 -1.10 12.79 -2.58
N SER A 33 -0.95 13.59 -1.52
CA SER A 33 0.19 14.51 -1.38
C SER A 33 1.50 13.81 -1.01
N ALA A 34 1.42 12.72 -0.24
CA ALA A 34 2.58 11.95 0.22
C ALA A 34 2.19 10.48 0.47
N PRO A 35 2.01 9.65 -0.58
CA PRO A 35 1.39 8.34 -0.47
C PRO A 35 2.13 7.36 0.46
N GLU A 36 3.44 7.24 0.28
CA GLU A 36 4.28 6.32 1.07
C GLU A 36 4.32 6.74 2.54
N ARG A 37 4.49 8.05 2.80
CA ARG A 37 4.55 8.60 4.16
C ARG A 37 3.21 8.50 4.88
N PHE A 38 2.10 8.83 4.20
CA PHE A 38 0.77 8.66 4.78
C PHE A 38 0.52 7.19 5.15
N ALA A 39 0.87 6.26 4.26
CA ALA A 39 0.67 4.84 4.47
C ALA A 39 1.50 4.31 5.67
N GLU A 40 2.74 4.76 5.82
CA GLU A 40 3.58 4.47 6.99
C GLU A 40 2.96 5.04 8.28
N ASP A 41 2.67 6.34 8.30
CA ASP A 41 2.12 7.04 9.47
C ASP A 41 0.76 6.42 9.90
N PHE A 42 -0.10 6.06 8.95
CA PHE A 42 -1.38 5.41 9.20
C PHE A 42 -1.19 4.04 9.89
N LEU A 43 -0.32 3.20 9.33
CA LEU A 43 -0.05 1.86 9.87
C LEU A 43 0.57 1.92 11.27
N GLU A 44 1.50 2.85 11.49
CA GLU A 44 2.10 3.08 12.81
C GLU A 44 1.05 3.57 13.83
N SER A 45 0.12 4.44 13.41
CA SER A 45 -0.96 4.94 14.28
C SER A 45 -1.95 3.85 14.72
N GLU A 46 -2.16 2.84 13.88
CA GLU A 46 -2.96 1.65 14.18
C GLU A 46 -2.18 0.61 15.02
N GLY A 47 -0.90 0.87 15.31
CA GLY A 47 -0.05 0.02 16.15
C GLY A 47 0.69 -1.09 15.39
N PHE A 48 0.74 -1.03 14.05
CA PHE A 48 1.49 -1.97 13.25
C PHE A 48 2.97 -1.57 13.15
N THR A 49 3.85 -2.57 13.13
CA THR A 49 5.27 -2.35 12.78
C THR A 49 5.42 -2.40 11.26
N VAL A 50 6.04 -1.38 10.68
CA VAL A 50 6.17 -1.22 9.24
C VAL A 50 7.63 -1.43 8.84
N ASN A 51 7.94 -2.57 8.22
CA ASN A 51 9.28 -2.81 7.67
C ASN A 51 9.37 -2.33 6.22
N ARG A 52 8.28 -2.47 5.47
CA ARG A 52 8.19 -2.04 4.08
C ARG A 52 6.75 -1.71 3.72
N VAL A 53 6.55 -0.56 3.08
CA VAL A 53 5.31 -0.19 2.42
C VAL A 53 5.49 -0.22 0.92
N VAL A 54 4.48 -0.73 0.22
CA VAL A 54 4.35 -0.64 -1.22
C VAL A 54 3.00 0.00 -1.50
N VAL A 55 3.02 1.17 -2.13
CA VAL A 55 1.81 1.83 -2.60
C VAL A 55 1.66 1.59 -4.08
N GLU A 56 0.50 1.09 -4.50
CA GLU A 56 0.20 0.92 -5.90
C GLU A 56 0.23 2.27 -6.64
N ARG A 57 0.86 2.30 -7.81
CA ARG A 57 1.03 3.51 -8.62
C ARG A 57 -0.28 4.26 -8.92
N ARG A 58 -1.39 3.53 -9.11
CA ARG A 58 -2.72 4.13 -9.34
C ARG A 58 -3.22 4.97 -8.15
N LEU A 59 -2.69 4.74 -6.96
CA LEU A 59 -2.96 5.56 -5.76
C LEU A 59 -2.04 6.79 -5.68
N GLN A 60 -0.96 6.80 -6.46
CA GLN A 60 0.05 7.86 -6.49
C GLN A 60 -0.21 8.87 -7.62
N ASP A 61 -0.78 8.43 -8.74
CA ASP A 61 -1.08 9.28 -9.89
C ASP A 61 -2.33 10.14 -9.61
N GLY A 62 -2.11 11.34 -9.06
CA GLY A 62 -3.08 12.43 -8.93
C GLY A 62 -2.87 13.54 -9.97
N ASP A 63 -2.21 13.24 -11.09
CA ASP A 63 -1.82 14.23 -12.09
C ASP A 63 -2.94 14.46 -13.10
N GLY A 64 -3.83 15.40 -12.76
CA GLY A 64 -4.36 16.49 -13.60
C GLY A 64 -4.76 16.25 -15.06
N THR A 65 -4.82 15.00 -15.53
CA THR A 65 -5.13 14.61 -16.89
C THR A 65 -6.38 13.74 -16.85
N ASP A 66 -7.35 14.21 -17.62
CA ASP A 66 -8.79 13.97 -17.51
C ASP A 66 -9.21 12.56 -18.00
N THR A 67 -8.41 11.51 -17.75
CA THR A 67 -8.70 10.18 -18.35
C THR A 67 -8.25 8.93 -17.59
N ASP A 68 -7.87 9.01 -16.32
CA ASP A 68 -7.76 7.81 -15.46
C ASP A 68 -8.27 8.16 -14.05
N PRO A 69 -9.15 7.37 -13.42
CA PRO A 69 -9.86 7.78 -12.21
C PRO A 69 -8.88 7.84 -11.02
N GLY A 70 -8.44 9.06 -10.71
CA GLY A 70 -7.49 9.32 -9.65
C GLY A 70 -8.01 8.87 -8.30
N PHE A 71 -7.24 8.02 -7.62
CA PHE A 71 -7.54 7.46 -6.31
C PHE A 71 -8.88 6.71 -6.22
N CYS A 72 -8.86 5.46 -5.80
CA CYS A 72 -10.04 4.61 -5.79
C CYS A 72 -11.29 5.22 -5.13
N ASP A 73 -12.41 5.20 -5.87
CA ASP A 73 -13.77 5.50 -5.37
C ASP A 73 -14.34 4.39 -4.47
N ARG A 74 -13.54 3.37 -4.16
CA ARG A 74 -13.89 2.21 -3.33
C ARG A 74 -12.92 2.12 -2.15
N PRO A 75 -13.30 1.43 -1.06
CA PRO A 75 -12.38 1.14 0.04
C PRO A 75 -11.06 0.60 -0.50
N LEU A 76 -9.94 1.12 0.00
CA LEU A 76 -8.63 0.63 -0.38
C LEU A 76 -8.42 -0.77 0.19
N LYS A 77 -7.71 -1.61 -0.57
CA LYS A 77 -7.28 -2.92 -0.08
C LYS A 77 -5.87 -2.78 0.48
N LEU A 78 -5.75 -3.07 1.77
CA LEU A 78 -4.46 -3.14 2.45
C LEU A 78 -4.11 -4.61 2.68
N VAL A 79 -2.98 -5.05 2.14
CA VAL A 79 -2.50 -6.43 2.26
C VAL A 79 -1.27 -6.45 3.13
N HIS A 80 -1.33 -7.24 4.20
CA HIS A 80 -0.19 -7.55 5.04
C HIS A 80 0.35 -8.92 4.65
N ALA A 81 1.54 -8.96 4.07
CA ALA A 81 2.25 -10.21 3.80
C ALA A 81 3.34 -10.40 4.86
N LYS A 82 3.19 -11.44 5.69
CA LYS A 82 4.24 -11.89 6.62
C LYS A 82 5.06 -12.97 5.93
N VAL A 83 6.30 -12.63 5.55
CA VAL A 83 7.24 -13.57 4.93
C VAL A 83 8.29 -13.95 5.98
N GLY A 84 8.41 -15.24 6.28
CA GLY A 84 9.37 -15.73 7.26
C GLY A 84 9.16 -15.18 8.67
N SER A 85 10.25 -15.03 9.42
CA SER A 85 10.22 -14.57 10.83
C SER A 85 10.30 -13.06 11.00
N LEU A 86 10.58 -12.27 9.95
CA LEU A 86 10.99 -10.87 10.10
C LEU A 86 10.54 -9.89 9.01
N ALA A 87 9.87 -10.31 7.92
CA ALA A 87 9.48 -9.38 6.86
C ALA A 87 7.96 -9.16 6.82
N SER A 88 7.48 -8.15 7.56
CA SER A 88 6.14 -7.57 7.44
C SER A 88 6.12 -6.58 6.28
N THR A 89 5.46 -6.93 5.18
CA THR A 89 5.28 -6.03 4.03
C THR A 89 3.82 -5.63 3.92
N TRP A 90 3.58 -4.32 3.84
CA TRP A 90 2.25 -3.74 3.68
C TRP A 90 2.08 -3.22 2.26
N ILE A 91 1.01 -3.64 1.59
CA ILE A 91 0.72 -3.29 0.20
C ILE A 91 -0.63 -2.60 0.14
N TRP A 92 -0.64 -1.34 -0.29
CA TRP A 92 -1.84 -0.55 -0.51
C TRP A 92 -2.26 -0.65 -1.97
N MET A 93 -3.48 -1.12 -2.22
CA MET A 93 -3.98 -1.40 -3.55
C MET A 93 -5.37 -0.83 -3.78
N CYS A 94 -5.59 -0.48 -5.02
CA CYS A 94 -6.88 -0.12 -5.56
C CYS A 94 -7.63 -1.39 -5.99
N PRO A 95 -8.79 -1.75 -5.40
CA PRO A 95 -9.57 -2.89 -5.90
C PRO A 95 -9.94 -2.67 -7.37
N HIS A 96 -9.55 -3.59 -8.25
CA HIS A 96 -9.92 -3.51 -9.67
C HIS A 96 -11.46 -3.56 -9.82
N PRO A 97 -12.04 -2.81 -10.76
CA PRO A 97 -13.37 -3.16 -11.26
C PRO A 97 -13.26 -4.54 -11.91
N ILE A 98 -14.02 -5.49 -11.38
CA ILE A 98 -14.25 -6.80 -12.00
C ILE A 98 -15.13 -6.59 -13.23
#